data_AF-A0A8X7ZX84-F1
#
_entry.id   AF-A0A8X7ZX84-F1
#
_cell.length_a   1.000
_cell.length_b   1.000
_cell.length_c   1.000
_cell.angle_alpha   90.00
_cell.angle_beta   90.00
_cell.angle_gamma   90.00
#
_symmetry.space_group_name_H-M   'P 1'
#
loop_
_entity.id
_entity.type
_entity.pdbx_description
1 polymer ?
#
loop_
_entity_poly.entity_id
_entity_poly.type
_entity_poly.pdbx_seq_one_letter_code
_entity_poly.pdbx_strand_id
1 'polypeptide(L)' 'MQSCTKVALDFVSPENIKECLRLTEEFRQLPMNHRAREDKLEIKKMIIYAIDKAIIDLQELMESQR' A
#
# COMPACT_ATOMS: atom_id res chain seq x y z
N MET A 1 26.62 2.26 -28.14
CA MET A 1 25.46 2.49 -27.26
C MET A 1 24.48 1.36 -27.51
N GLN A 2 24.29 0.46 -26.54
CA GLN A 2 23.32 -0.66 -26.66
C GLN A 2 21.96 -0.21 -26.14
N SER A 3 20.88 -0.65 -26.79
CA SER A 3 19.53 -0.54 -26.23
C SER A 3 19.38 -1.45 -25.03
N CYS A 4 18.84 -0.94 -23.92
CA CYS A 4 18.55 -1.69 -22.70
C CYS A 4 17.10 -1.41 -22.27
N THR A 5 16.40 -2.44 -21.79
CA THR A 5 15.08 -2.32 -21.18
C THR A 5 15.22 -2.47 -19.66
N LYS A 6 14.73 -1.49 -18.89
CA LYS A 6 14.70 -1.55 -17.43
C LYS A 6 13.29 -1.93 -16.97
N VAL A 7 13.20 -2.99 -16.18
CA VAL A 7 11.97 -3.41 -15.50
C VAL A 7 12.15 -3.14 -14.01
N ALA A 8 11.16 -2.50 -13.40
CA ALA A 8 11.10 -2.25 -11.97
C ALA A 8 9.68 -2.52 -11.48
N LEU A 9 9.58 -3.03 -10.25
CA LEU A 9 8.33 -3.21 -9.53
C LEU A 9 8.50 -2.56 -8.17
N ASP A 10 7.57 -1.67 -7.83
CA ASP A 10 7.54 -1.01 -6.53
C ASP A 10 6.72 -1.84 -5.55
N PHE A 11 7.17 -1.96 -4.30
CA PHE A 11 6.45 -2.63 -3.23
C PHE A 11 6.56 -1.83 -1.92
N VAL A 12 5.60 -2.05 -1.03
CA VAL A 12 5.57 -1.46 0.32
C VAL A 12 5.71 -2.60 1.32
N SER A 13 6.72 -2.53 2.19
CA SER A 13 6.85 -3.50 3.28
C SER A 13 5.86 -3.18 4.41
N PRO A 14 5.31 -4.19 5.12
CA PRO A 14 4.36 -3.97 6.20
C PRO A 14 4.87 -3.03 7.30
N GLU A 15 6.16 -3.11 7.61
CA GLU A 15 6.83 -2.33 8.67
C GLU A 15 6.85 -0.83 8.35
N ASN A 16 6.82 -0.48 7.07
CA ASN A 16 6.94 0.90 6.60
C ASN A 16 5.59 1.57 6.31
N ILE A 17 4.46 0.87 6.49
CA ILE A 17 3.12 1.40 6.20
C ILE A 17 2.87 2.73 6.92
N LYS A 18 3.35 2.88 8.15
CA LYS A 18 3.21 4.13 8.92
C LYS A 18 3.89 5.31 8.23
N GLU A 19 5.11 5.12 7.76
CA GLU A 19 5.86 6.18 7.06
C GLU A 19 5.25 6.47 5.68
N CYS A 20 4.83 5.43 4.96
CA CYS A 20 4.12 5.62 3.69
C CYS A 20 2.81 6.40 3.88
N LEU A 21 2.05 6.14 4.95
CA LEU A 21 0.84 6.89 5.26
C LEU A 21 1.14 8.36 5.54
N ARG A 22 2.19 8.65 6.33
CA ARG A 22 2.64 10.02 6.59
C ARG A 22 3.00 10.74 5.28
N LEU A 23 3.80 10.11 4.43
CA LEU A 23 4.21 10.66 3.14
C LEU A 23 3.00 10.90 2.20
N THR A 24 2.03 9.98 2.17
CA THR A 24 0.80 10.17 1.40
C THR A 24 0.06 11.43 1.86
N GLU A 25 -0.04 11.70 3.16
CA GLU A 25 -0.70 12.92 3.66
C GLU A 25 0.12 14.19 3.35
N GLU A 26 1.45 14.13 3.43
CA GLU A 26 2.32 15.24 3.03
C GLU A 26 2.19 15.56 1.54
N PHE A 27 2.16 14.54 0.67
CA PHE A 27 2.00 14.72 -0.77
C PHE A 27 0.65 15.29 -1.17
N ARG A 28 -0.42 15.01 -0.41
CA ARG A 28 -1.74 15.62 -0.67
C ARG A 28 -1.76 17.13 -0.47
N GLN A 29 -0.83 17.69 0.32
CA GLN A 29 -0.69 19.13 0.51
C GLN A 29 -0.03 19.84 -0.69
N LEU A 30 0.57 19.08 -1.62
CA LEU A 30 1.21 19.66 -2.80
C LEU A 30 0.16 20.25 -3.76
N PRO A 31 0.54 21.19 -4.66
CA PRO A 31 -0.38 21.75 -5.65
C PRO A 31 -1.05 20.68 -6.52
N MET A 32 -2.27 20.95 -7.00
CA MET A 32 -3.09 19.97 -7.74
C MET A 32 -2.35 19.31 -8.93
N ASN A 33 -1.47 20.05 -9.59
CA ASN A 33 -0.75 19.59 -10.78
C ASN A 33 0.63 18.99 -10.47
N HIS A 34 0.97 18.79 -9.19
CA HIS A 34 2.25 18.24 -8.80
C HIS A 34 2.27 16.71 -8.94
N ARG A 35 3.23 16.15 -9.70
CA ARG A 35 3.32 14.70 -9.99
C ARG A 35 3.38 13.80 -8.75
N ALA A 36 3.92 14.30 -7.64
CA ALA A 36 4.01 13.53 -6.39
C ALA A 36 2.68 13.51 -5.60
N ARG A 37 1.71 14.37 -5.92
CA ARG A 37 0.40 14.42 -5.25
C ARG A 37 -0.48 13.21 -5.56
N GLU A 38 -0.25 12.58 -6.71
CA GLU A 38 -0.96 11.39 -7.15
C GLU A 38 -0.81 10.26 -6.12
N ASP A 39 -1.92 9.60 -5.76
CA ASP A 39 -1.92 8.47 -4.85
C ASP A 39 -1.41 7.20 -5.56
N LYS A 40 -0.08 7.09 -5.68
CA LYS A 40 0.57 6.01 -6.43
C LYS A 40 0.61 4.67 -5.69
N LEU A 41 0.61 4.72 -4.35
CA LEU A 41 0.80 3.53 -3.52
C LEU A 41 -0.54 2.95 -3.03
N GLU A 42 -1.63 3.72 -3.04
CA GLU A 42 -2.95 3.30 -2.55
C GLU A 42 -2.91 2.68 -1.13
N ILE A 43 -2.07 3.19 -0.22
CA ILE A 43 -1.80 2.59 1.11
C ILE A 43 -3.08 2.27 1.90
N LYS A 44 -4.08 3.14 1.84
CA LYS A 44 -5.36 2.95 2.53
C LYS A 44 -6.10 1.70 2.05
N LYS A 45 -6.02 1.39 0.76
CA LYS A 45 -6.63 0.21 0.15
C LYS A 45 -5.91 -1.06 0.62
N MET A 46 -4.58 -1.03 0.69
CA MET A 46 -3.79 -2.15 1.24
C MET A 46 -4.19 -2.45 2.69
N ILE A 47 -4.40 -1.42 3.52
CA ILE A 47 -4.85 -1.58 4.92
C ILE A 47 -6.25 -2.22 4.98
N ILE A 48 -7.20 -1.79 4.14
CA ILE A 48 -8.55 -2.37 4.10
C ILE A 48 -8.48 -3.86 3.75
N TYR A 49 -7.71 -4.24 2.72
CA TYR A 49 -7.55 -5.66 2.36
C TYR A 49 -6.86 -6.48 3.44
N ALA A 50 -5.88 -5.90 4.16
CA ALA A 50 -5.24 -6.59 5.27
C ALA A 50 -6.23 -6.86 6.43
N ILE A 51 -7.11 -5.91 6.73
CA ILE A 51 -8.16 -6.07 7.75
C ILE A 51 -9.18 -7.13 7.31
N ASP A 52 -9.65 -7.07 6.06
CA ASP A 52 -10.57 -8.05 5.50
C ASP A 52 -10.00 -9.47 5.59
N LYS A 53 -8.73 -9.64 5.20
CA LYS A 53 -8.03 -10.92 5.30
C LYS A 53 -7.90 -11.38 6.76
N ALA A 54 -7.57 -10.50 7.69
CA ALA A 54 -7.47 -10.85 9.10
C ALA A 54 -8.83 -11.28 9.71
N ILE A 55 -9.95 -10.70 9.26
CA ILE A 55 -11.29 -11.11 9.68
C ILE A 55 -11.61 -12.51 9.18
N ILE A 56 -11.33 -12.79 7.90
CA ILE A 56 -11.52 -14.11 7.29
C ILE A 56 -10.70 -15.16 8.04
N ASP A 57 -9.41 -14.88 8.25
CA ASP A 57 -8.50 -15.81 8.95
C ASP A 57 -8.99 -16.08 10.39
N LEU A 58 -9.52 -15.06 11.08
CA LEU A 58 -10.09 -15.23 12.41
C LEU A 58 -11.37 -16.10 12.40
N GLN A 59 -12.25 -15.91 11.41
CA GLN A 59 -13.46 -16.73 11.26
C GLN A 59 -13.12 -18.20 11.01
N GLU A 60 -12.19 -18.47 10.10
CA GLU A 60 -11.69 -19.82 9.80
C GLU A 60 -11.09 -20.48 11.04
N LEU A 61 -10.30 -19.73 11.82
CA LEU A 61 -9.74 -20.22 13.08
C LEU A 61 -10.85 -20.55 14.08
N MET A 62 -11.87 -19.71 14.23
CA MET A 62 -12.98 -19.97 15.13
C MET A 62 -13.80 -21.20 14.72
N GLU A 63 -13.98 -21.43 13.42
CA GLU A 63 -14.66 -22.62 12.89
C GLU A 63 -13.82 -23.89 13.10
N SER A 64 -12.50 -23.81 12.98
CA SER A 64 -11.59 -24.95 13.21
C SER A 64 -11.54 -25.42 14.68
N GLN A 65 -11.94 -24.57 15.63
CA GLN A 65 -11.96 -24.85 17.06
C GLN A 65 -13.31 -25.43 17.53
N ARG A 66 -14.26 -25.64 16.62
CA ARG A 66 -15.60 -26.17 16.91
C ARG A 66 -15.70 -27.66 16.62
#